data_AF-A0A357B672-F1
#
_entry.id   AF-A0A357B672-F1
#
_cell.length_a   1.000
_cell.length_b   1.000
_cell.length_c   1.000
_cell.angle_alpha   90.00
_cell.angle_beta   90.00
_cell.angle_gamma   90.00
#
_symmetry.space_group_name_H-M   'P 1'
#
loop_
_entity.id
_entity.type
_entity.pdbx_description
1 polymer ?
#
loop_
_entity_poly.entity_id
_entity_poly.type
_entity_poly.pdbx_seq_one_letter_code
_entity_poly.pdbx_strand_id
1 'polypeptide(L)'
;MPGVSQVNVNPASEKASIEYDPSRVDAKALVDTISDAGYGVLVEKATFGVGGMTCASCAAGIEKVLAKVPGVVSVKVNLATEKATVEYLQDEAGMADFQRAVEAAGFSVMAEKEKAILKIGGMTCASCAQTVEKALNKAEGVLEVNVNLATEQATIEFDAGITKLSALEKVIEGAGFRVVKKEAAEKEA
;
A
#
# COMPACT_ATOMS: atom_id res chain seq x y z
N MET A 1 -7.50 -1.16 -28.94
CA MET A 1 -6.23 -1.79 -28.52
C MET A 1 -6.37 -3.30 -28.61
N PRO A 2 -5.43 -4.02 -29.24
CA PRO A 2 -5.35 -5.47 -29.10
C PRO A 2 -5.10 -5.83 -27.64
N GLY A 3 -5.76 -6.89 -27.14
CA GLY A 3 -5.66 -7.33 -25.74
C GLY A 3 -6.79 -6.86 -24.82
N VAL A 4 -7.62 -5.89 -25.25
CA VAL A 4 -8.84 -5.49 -24.52
C VAL A 4 -10.02 -6.34 -24.99
N SER A 5 -10.70 -6.99 -24.07
CA SER A 5 -11.82 -7.91 -24.35
C SER A 5 -13.18 -7.24 -24.14
N GLN A 6 -13.31 -6.39 -23.12
CA GLN A 6 -14.57 -5.71 -22.81
C GLN A 6 -14.31 -4.34 -22.18
N VAL A 7 -15.14 -3.37 -22.52
CA VAL A 7 -15.14 -2.03 -21.91
C VAL A 7 -16.58 -1.71 -21.50
N ASN A 8 -16.79 -1.44 -20.22
CA ASN A 8 -18.07 -1.06 -19.68
C ASN A 8 -17.97 0.35 -19.09
N VAL A 9 -18.74 1.29 -19.62
CA VAL A 9 -18.77 2.68 -19.15
C VAL A 9 -20.08 2.94 -18.44
N ASN A 10 -20.02 3.36 -17.19
CA ASN A 10 -21.17 3.80 -16.42
C ASN A 10 -21.12 5.33 -16.25
N PRO A 11 -21.82 6.10 -17.09
CA PRO A 11 -21.83 7.56 -17.01
C PRO A 11 -22.52 8.08 -15.74
N ALA A 12 -23.42 7.32 -15.11
CA ALA A 12 -24.09 7.73 -13.88
C ALA A 12 -23.14 7.69 -12.68
N SER A 13 -22.13 6.82 -12.69
CA SER A 13 -21.09 6.76 -11.66
C SER A 13 -19.77 7.36 -12.10
N GLU A 14 -19.70 7.97 -13.29
CA GLU A 14 -18.49 8.54 -13.89
C GLU A 14 -17.29 7.57 -13.90
N LYS A 15 -17.57 6.27 -14.08
CA LYS A 15 -16.56 5.20 -14.00
C LYS A 15 -16.60 4.34 -15.26
N ALA A 16 -15.42 3.87 -15.65
CA ALA A 16 -15.26 2.85 -16.69
C ALA A 16 -14.50 1.66 -16.11
N SER A 17 -14.89 0.46 -16.53
CA SER A 17 -14.23 -0.80 -16.20
C SER A 17 -13.80 -1.47 -17.49
N ILE A 18 -12.56 -1.97 -17.52
CA ILE A 18 -11.96 -2.56 -18.71
C ILE A 18 -11.47 -3.95 -18.35
N GLU A 19 -11.93 -4.95 -19.08
CA GLU A 19 -11.38 -6.30 -19.02
C GLU A 19 -10.36 -6.48 -20.15
N TYR A 20 -9.17 -6.91 -19.79
CA TYR A 20 -8.06 -7.10 -20.71
C TYR A 20 -7.26 -8.35 -20.37
N ASP A 21 -6.50 -8.85 -21.34
CA ASP A 21 -5.56 -9.96 -21.17
C ASP A 21 -4.16 -9.41 -20.84
N PRO A 22 -3.66 -9.57 -19.61
CA PRO A 22 -2.35 -9.05 -19.20
C PRO A 22 -1.17 -9.73 -19.94
N SER A 23 -1.41 -10.83 -20.65
CA SER A 23 -0.38 -11.48 -21.50
C SER A 23 -0.27 -10.82 -22.87
N ARG A 24 -1.26 -10.01 -23.27
CA ARG A 24 -1.33 -9.33 -24.58
C ARG A 24 -1.12 -7.83 -24.48
N VAL A 25 -1.44 -7.24 -23.34
CA VAL A 25 -1.29 -5.81 -23.10
C VAL A 25 -0.97 -5.51 -21.65
N ASP A 26 0.08 -4.73 -21.45
CA ASP A 26 0.52 -4.31 -20.12
C ASP A 26 -0.37 -3.18 -19.59
N ALA A 27 -0.62 -3.19 -18.27
CA ALA A 27 -1.43 -2.16 -17.59
C ALA A 27 -0.91 -0.75 -17.91
N LYS A 28 0.42 -0.57 -18.01
CA LYS A 28 1.04 0.69 -18.42
C LYS A 28 0.51 1.22 -19.75
N ALA A 29 0.50 0.40 -20.80
CA ALA A 29 0.07 0.83 -22.13
C ALA A 29 -1.41 1.23 -22.14
N LEU A 30 -2.21 0.56 -21.30
CA LEU A 30 -3.62 0.82 -21.12
C LEU A 30 -3.86 2.16 -20.41
N VAL A 31 -3.12 2.41 -19.31
CA VAL A 31 -3.14 3.69 -18.59
C VAL A 31 -2.68 4.85 -19.47
N ASP A 32 -1.57 4.68 -20.21
CA ASP A 32 -1.06 5.70 -21.13
C ASP A 32 -2.13 6.04 -22.19
N THR A 33 -2.75 5.03 -22.82
CA THR A 33 -3.80 5.25 -23.85
C THR A 33 -5.02 5.99 -23.29
N ILE A 34 -5.46 5.66 -22.08
CA ILE A 34 -6.59 6.32 -21.42
C ILE A 34 -6.23 7.77 -21.07
N SER A 35 -5.01 7.99 -20.61
CA SER A 35 -4.48 9.32 -20.26
C SER A 35 -4.32 10.21 -21.50
N ASP A 36 -3.81 9.66 -22.61
CA ASP A 36 -3.71 10.35 -23.92
C ASP A 36 -5.09 10.72 -24.49
N ALA A 37 -6.11 9.91 -24.18
CA ALA A 37 -7.51 10.22 -24.51
C ALA A 37 -8.13 11.30 -23.59
N GLY A 38 -7.40 11.77 -22.57
CA GLY A 38 -7.81 12.84 -21.67
C GLY A 38 -8.55 12.36 -20.42
N TYR A 39 -8.52 11.06 -20.10
CA TYR A 39 -9.20 10.50 -18.92
C TYR A 39 -8.19 10.10 -17.84
N GLY A 40 -8.58 10.26 -16.57
CA GLY A 40 -7.76 9.84 -15.43
C GLY A 40 -7.96 8.36 -15.08
N VAL A 41 -6.86 7.65 -14.80
CA VAL A 41 -6.89 6.32 -14.19
C VAL A 41 -6.43 6.43 -12.74
N LEU A 42 -7.15 5.78 -11.83
CA LEU A 42 -6.80 5.75 -10.41
C LEU A 42 -5.61 4.81 -10.20
N VAL A 43 -4.41 5.38 -10.16
CA VAL A 43 -3.18 4.67 -9.83
C VAL A 43 -2.80 4.92 -8.37
N GLU A 44 -2.49 3.86 -7.64
CA GLU A 44 -1.92 3.92 -6.30
C GLU A 44 -0.40 3.81 -6.37
N LYS A 45 0.25 4.28 -5.30
CA LYS A 45 1.71 4.28 -5.20
C LYS A 45 2.14 3.66 -3.87
N ALA A 46 2.93 2.60 -3.96
CA ALA A 46 3.57 1.96 -2.83
C ALA A 46 5.09 2.15 -2.90
N THR A 47 5.73 2.34 -1.75
CA THR A 47 7.19 2.44 -1.64
C THR A 47 7.65 1.52 -0.52
N PHE A 48 8.48 0.53 -0.80
CA PHE A 48 8.92 -0.45 0.20
C PHE A 48 10.42 -0.70 0.09
N GLY A 49 11.03 -1.09 1.20
CA GLY A 49 12.44 -1.47 1.24
C GLY A 49 12.66 -2.81 0.54
N VAL A 50 13.81 -3.01 -0.08
CA VAL A 50 14.20 -4.32 -0.63
C VAL A 50 15.60 -4.68 -0.15
N GLY A 51 15.66 -5.74 0.65
CA GLY A 51 16.90 -6.29 1.19
C GLY A 51 17.64 -7.15 0.17
N GLY A 52 18.96 -7.18 0.28
CA GLY A 52 19.84 -7.99 -0.57
C GLY A 52 20.26 -7.32 -1.88
N MET A 53 19.92 -6.04 -2.10
CA MET A 53 20.37 -5.28 -3.26
C MET A 53 21.83 -4.82 -3.10
N THR A 54 22.77 -5.71 -3.38
CA THR A 54 24.22 -5.43 -3.24
C THR A 54 24.86 -4.89 -4.53
N CYS A 55 24.13 -4.83 -5.65
CA CYS A 55 24.66 -4.42 -6.95
C CYS A 55 23.59 -3.75 -7.83
N ALA A 56 24.02 -2.88 -8.75
CA ALA A 56 23.14 -2.24 -9.75
C ALA A 56 22.37 -3.26 -10.60
N SER A 57 22.97 -4.43 -10.86
CA SER A 57 22.31 -5.52 -11.58
C SER A 57 21.13 -6.12 -10.81
N CYS A 58 21.18 -6.11 -9.47
CA CYS A 58 20.08 -6.56 -8.61
C CYS A 58 18.89 -5.61 -8.70
N ALA A 59 19.14 -4.30 -8.65
CA ALA A 59 18.10 -3.28 -8.79
C ALA A 59 17.35 -3.44 -10.13
N ALA A 60 18.07 -3.55 -11.25
CA ALA A 60 17.46 -3.76 -12.56
C ALA A 60 16.71 -5.10 -12.67
N GLY A 61 17.15 -6.13 -11.93
CA GLY A 61 16.46 -7.41 -11.84
C GLY A 61 15.11 -7.28 -11.14
N ILE A 62 15.08 -6.58 -10.00
CA ILE A 62 13.87 -6.32 -9.21
C ILE A 62 12.89 -5.47 -10.01
N GLU A 63 13.35 -4.41 -10.69
CA GLU A 63 12.50 -3.59 -11.58
C GLU A 63 11.81 -4.44 -12.64
N LYS A 64 12.55 -5.33 -13.31
CA LYS A 64 12.00 -6.22 -14.34
C LYS A 64 10.99 -7.22 -13.80
N VAL A 65 11.18 -7.70 -12.57
CA VAL A 65 10.29 -8.69 -11.96
C VAL A 65 9.00 -8.02 -11.48
N LEU A 66 9.10 -6.87 -10.82
CA LEU A 66 7.94 -6.07 -10.40
C LEU A 66 7.15 -5.55 -11.61
N ALA A 67 7.81 -5.14 -12.68
CA ALA A 67 7.13 -4.67 -13.91
C ALA A 67 6.32 -5.75 -14.62
N LYS A 68 6.55 -7.04 -14.31
CA LYS A 68 5.77 -8.18 -14.85
C LYS A 68 4.57 -8.55 -14.00
N VAL A 69 4.40 -7.92 -12.83
CA VAL A 69 3.22 -8.15 -12.00
C VAL A 69 2.01 -7.52 -12.70
N PRO A 70 0.93 -8.29 -12.97
CA PRO A 70 -0.30 -7.73 -13.55
C PRO A 70 -0.80 -6.54 -12.73
N GLY A 71 -1.30 -5.49 -13.40
CA GLY A 71 -1.73 -4.26 -12.72
C GLY A 71 -0.62 -3.25 -12.40
N VAL A 72 0.67 -3.58 -12.59
CA VAL A 72 1.77 -2.61 -12.42
C VAL A 72 1.88 -1.67 -13.62
N VAL A 73 1.89 -0.38 -13.33
CA VAL A 73 1.97 0.72 -14.30
C VAL A 73 3.39 1.25 -14.43
N SER A 74 4.10 1.40 -13.31
CA SER A 74 5.51 1.82 -13.33
C SER A 74 6.25 1.29 -12.11
N VAL A 75 7.55 1.06 -12.28
CA VAL A 75 8.45 0.66 -11.20
C VAL A 75 9.70 1.52 -11.28
N LYS A 76 10.16 1.97 -10.12
CA LYS A 76 11.47 2.61 -9.95
C LYS A 76 12.16 2.01 -8.75
N VAL A 77 13.36 1.48 -8.93
CA VAL A 77 14.19 1.01 -7.82
C VAL A 77 15.36 1.98 -7.61
N ASN A 78 15.54 2.38 -6.35
CA ASN A 78 16.64 3.22 -5.94
C ASN A 78 17.60 2.38 -5.08
N LEU A 79 18.75 2.04 -5.67
CA LEU A 79 19.80 1.28 -4.99
C LEU A 79 20.41 2.06 -3.80
N ALA A 80 20.53 3.38 -3.89
CA ALA A 80 21.16 4.19 -2.84
C ALA A 80 20.32 4.26 -1.57
N THR A 81 18.99 4.17 -1.70
CA THR A 81 18.07 4.15 -0.56
C THR A 81 17.52 2.76 -0.27
N GLU A 82 17.92 1.75 -1.05
CA GLU A 82 17.40 0.38 -1.00
C GLU A 82 15.87 0.28 -1.09
N LYS A 83 15.23 1.16 -1.86
CA LYS A 83 13.77 1.26 -1.95
C LYS A 83 13.27 0.97 -3.36
N ALA A 84 12.18 0.22 -3.46
CA ALA A 84 11.38 0.08 -4.66
C ALA A 84 10.14 0.97 -4.52
N THR A 85 9.79 1.67 -5.59
CA THR A 85 8.55 2.44 -5.73
C THR A 85 7.76 1.87 -6.89
N VAL A 86 6.53 1.48 -6.63
CA VAL A 86 5.63 0.86 -7.62
C VAL A 86 4.36 1.69 -7.72
N GLU A 87 3.98 2.04 -8.95
CA GLU A 87 2.69 2.62 -9.31
C GLU A 87 1.83 1.51 -9.92
N TYR A 88 0.63 1.31 -9.39
CA TYR A 88 -0.19 0.14 -9.70
C TYR A 88 -1.69 0.40 -9.61
N LEU A 89 -2.48 -0.50 -10.20
CA LEU A 89 -3.93 -0.54 -10.12
C LEU A 89 -4.34 -1.36 -8.89
N GLN A 90 -4.91 -0.71 -7.86
CA GLN A 90 -5.24 -1.33 -6.58
C GLN A 90 -6.26 -2.49 -6.67
N ASP A 91 -7.07 -2.50 -7.72
CA ASP A 91 -8.03 -3.57 -7.99
C ASP A 91 -7.39 -4.83 -8.61
N GLU A 92 -6.12 -4.75 -9.06
CA GLU A 92 -5.41 -5.85 -9.75
C GLU A 92 -4.14 -6.32 -9.04
N ALA A 93 -3.44 -5.42 -8.34
CA ALA A 93 -2.21 -5.74 -7.61
C ALA A 93 -2.25 -5.16 -6.20
N GLY A 94 -1.59 -5.84 -5.28
CA GLY A 94 -1.33 -5.32 -3.94
C GLY A 94 0.09 -5.63 -3.46
N MET A 95 0.40 -5.21 -2.24
CA MET A 95 1.74 -5.43 -1.65
C MET A 95 2.11 -6.93 -1.60
N ALA A 96 1.14 -7.81 -1.35
CA ALA A 96 1.37 -9.24 -1.33
C ALA A 96 1.92 -9.77 -2.67
N ASP A 97 1.47 -9.22 -3.80
CA ASP A 97 1.97 -9.60 -5.12
C ASP A 97 3.39 -9.11 -5.35
N PHE A 98 3.70 -7.88 -4.90
CA PHE A 98 5.06 -7.32 -4.98
C PHE A 98 6.03 -8.11 -4.12
N GLN A 99 5.63 -8.46 -2.89
CA GLN A 99 6.43 -9.29 -2.00
C GLN A 99 6.73 -10.64 -2.66
N ARG A 100 5.70 -11.35 -3.15
CA ARG A 100 5.87 -12.64 -3.83
C ARG A 100 6.78 -12.55 -5.05
N ALA A 101 6.66 -11.48 -5.84
CA ALA A 101 7.50 -11.27 -7.02
C ALA A 101 8.97 -11.04 -6.63
N VAL A 102 9.22 -10.22 -5.62
CA VAL A 102 10.56 -9.92 -5.09
C VAL A 102 11.19 -11.17 -4.45
N GLU A 103 10.41 -11.93 -3.68
CA GLU A 103 10.85 -13.19 -3.07
C GLU A 103 11.17 -14.26 -4.10
N ALA A 104 10.37 -14.39 -5.15
CA ALA A 104 10.64 -15.30 -6.27
C ALA A 104 11.93 -14.94 -7.02
N ALA A 105 12.36 -13.68 -6.96
CA ALA A 105 13.64 -13.23 -7.51
C ALA A 105 14.83 -13.42 -6.53
N GLY A 106 14.59 -13.98 -5.34
CA GLY A 106 15.62 -14.26 -4.33
C GLY A 106 15.97 -13.07 -3.44
N PHE A 107 15.14 -12.03 -3.43
CA PHE A 107 15.28 -10.86 -2.56
C PHE A 107 14.23 -10.87 -1.46
N SER A 108 14.28 -9.93 -0.53
CA SER A 108 13.28 -9.82 0.54
C SER A 108 12.74 -8.40 0.60
N VAL A 109 11.42 -8.25 0.74
CA VAL A 109 10.84 -6.94 1.03
C VAL A 109 11.10 -6.60 2.49
N MET A 110 11.72 -5.45 2.72
CA MET A 110 11.96 -4.92 4.05
C MET A 110 10.85 -3.94 4.40
N ALA A 111 10.18 -4.22 5.52
CA ALA A 111 9.17 -3.33 6.05
C ALA A 111 9.83 -2.03 6.52
N GLU A 112 9.29 -0.88 6.08
CA GLU A 112 9.70 0.43 6.60
C GLU A 112 8.94 0.65 7.91
N LYS A 113 9.44 0.02 8.98
CA LYS A 113 8.79 0.09 10.29
C LYS A 113 8.76 1.53 10.78
N GLU A 114 7.56 2.07 10.92
CA GLU A 114 7.29 3.32 11.59
C GLU A 114 6.39 3.07 12.79
N LYS A 115 6.59 3.87 13.84
CA LYS A 115 5.82 3.79 15.07
C LYS A 115 4.96 5.04 15.20
N ALA A 116 3.66 4.85 15.39
CA ALA A 116 2.71 5.92 15.67
C ALA A 116 2.10 5.74 17.04
N ILE A 117 1.95 6.84 17.77
CA ILE A 117 1.16 6.89 18.99
C ILE A 117 -0.07 7.75 18.72
N LEU A 118 -1.24 7.10 18.70
CA LEU A 118 -2.52 7.75 18.42
C LEU A 118 -3.32 7.85 19.71
N LYS A 119 -3.73 9.07 20.06
CA LYS A 119 -4.68 9.28 21.17
C LYS A 119 -6.10 9.03 20.67
N ILE A 120 -6.83 8.14 21.33
CA ILE A 120 -8.15 7.65 20.89
C ILE A 120 -9.22 8.06 21.90
N GLY A 121 -10.13 8.90 21.47
CA GLY A 121 -11.26 9.37 22.26
C GLY A 121 -12.42 8.39 22.25
N GLY A 122 -13.11 8.29 23.39
CA GLY A 122 -14.26 7.39 23.56
C GLY A 122 -13.90 5.98 24.04
N MET A 123 -12.61 5.73 24.34
CA MET A 123 -12.15 4.47 24.90
C MET A 123 -12.36 4.47 26.42
N THR A 124 -13.61 4.32 26.87
CA THR A 124 -13.96 4.41 28.31
C THR A 124 -14.05 3.06 29.01
N CYS A 125 -13.77 1.95 28.31
CA CYS A 125 -13.86 0.59 28.86
C CYS A 125 -12.81 -0.33 28.22
N ALA A 126 -12.41 -1.38 28.94
CA ALA A 126 -11.50 -2.41 28.44
C ALA A 126 -12.00 -3.07 27.13
N SER A 127 -13.31 -3.24 26.99
CA SER A 127 -13.92 -3.77 25.77
C SER A 127 -13.76 -2.83 24.57
N CYS A 128 -13.72 -1.51 24.79
CA CYS A 128 -13.45 -0.52 23.75
C CYS A 128 -12.00 -0.61 23.27
N ALA A 129 -11.04 -0.71 24.21
CA ALA A 129 -9.63 -0.89 23.90
C ALA A 129 -9.39 -2.15 23.05
N GLN A 130 -10.01 -3.27 23.44
CA GLN A 130 -9.94 -4.54 22.71
C GLN A 130 -10.56 -4.45 21.30
N THR A 131 -11.60 -3.65 21.11
CA THR A 131 -12.23 -3.46 19.80
C THR A 131 -11.30 -2.72 18.85
N VAL A 132 -10.69 -1.63 19.34
CA VAL A 132 -9.68 -0.86 18.60
C VAL A 132 -8.46 -1.72 18.26
N GLU A 133 -7.92 -2.45 19.23
CA GLU A 133 -6.76 -3.33 19.05
C GLU A 133 -7.02 -4.38 17.97
N LYS A 134 -8.19 -5.03 18.00
CA LYS A 134 -8.59 -6.02 16.99
C LYS A 134 -8.80 -5.41 15.60
N ALA A 135 -9.30 -4.18 15.52
CA ALA A 135 -9.48 -3.49 14.25
C ALA A 135 -8.13 -3.17 13.61
N LEU A 136 -7.20 -2.59 14.38
CA LEU A 136 -5.86 -2.24 13.92
C LEU A 136 -5.02 -3.47 13.57
N ASN A 137 -5.07 -4.55 14.37
CA ASN A 137 -4.35 -5.81 14.04
C ASN A 137 -4.81 -6.47 12.73
N LYS A 138 -6.02 -6.14 12.25
CA LYS A 138 -6.54 -6.62 10.96
C LYS A 138 -6.27 -5.66 9.81
N ALA A 139 -5.79 -4.45 10.09
CA ALA A 139 -5.50 -3.47 9.07
C ALA A 139 -4.25 -3.88 8.30
N GLU A 140 -4.30 -3.70 6.99
CA GLU A 140 -3.17 -3.98 6.12
C GLU A 140 -1.98 -3.08 6.47
N GLY A 141 -0.78 -3.67 6.49
CA GLY A 141 0.46 -2.97 6.83
C GLY A 141 0.72 -2.78 8.33
N VAL A 142 -0.16 -3.23 9.23
CA VAL A 142 0.08 -3.19 10.67
C VAL A 142 0.93 -4.39 11.11
N LEU A 143 2.00 -4.11 11.86
CA LEU A 143 2.96 -5.11 12.34
C LEU A 143 2.73 -5.44 13.82
N GLU A 144 2.50 -4.41 14.63
CA GLU A 144 2.21 -4.57 16.05
C GLU A 144 1.25 -3.48 16.53
N VAL A 145 0.36 -3.82 17.46
CA VAL A 145 -0.56 -2.88 18.11
C VAL A 145 -0.54 -3.13 19.60
N ASN A 146 -0.37 -2.05 20.37
CA ASN A 146 -0.55 -2.05 21.81
C ASN A 146 -1.51 -0.91 22.20
N VAL A 147 -2.64 -1.25 22.82
CA VAL A 147 -3.61 -0.25 23.27
C VAL A 147 -3.56 -0.11 24.79
N ASN A 148 -3.33 1.12 25.25
CA ASN A 148 -3.32 1.48 26.65
C ASN A 148 -4.57 2.30 27.01
N LEU A 149 -5.48 1.68 27.76
CA LEU A 149 -6.71 2.31 28.24
C LEU A 149 -6.44 3.44 29.25
N ALA A 150 -5.43 3.32 30.09
CA ALA A 150 -5.14 4.31 31.13
C ALA A 150 -4.64 5.63 30.54
N THR A 151 -3.93 5.57 29.42
CA THR A 151 -3.46 6.77 28.70
C THR A 151 -4.33 7.14 27.50
N GLU A 152 -5.36 6.33 27.19
CA GLU A 152 -6.22 6.46 26.00
C GLU A 152 -5.41 6.52 24.70
N GLN A 153 -4.34 5.72 24.60
CA GLN A 153 -3.43 5.71 23.45
C GLN A 153 -3.29 4.32 22.84
N ALA A 154 -3.20 4.28 21.51
CA ALA A 154 -2.72 3.12 20.77
C ALA A 154 -1.32 3.41 20.25
N THR A 155 -0.38 2.53 20.56
CA THR A 155 0.93 2.47 19.95
C THR A 155 0.87 1.45 18.82
N ILE A 156 1.14 1.88 17.60
CA ILE A 156 1.09 1.04 16.41
C ILE A 156 2.46 1.04 15.75
N GLU A 157 3.04 -0.14 15.54
CA GLU A 157 4.11 -0.32 14.57
C GLU A 157 3.50 -0.78 13.26
N PHE A 158 3.82 -0.08 12.18
CA PHE A 158 3.29 -0.36 10.86
C PHE A 158 4.37 -0.17 9.81
N ASP A 159 4.17 -0.78 8.65
CA ASP A 159 5.00 -0.57 7.48
C ASP A 159 4.53 0.70 6.75
N ALA A 160 5.31 1.78 6.85
CA ALA A 160 5.04 3.06 6.19
C ALA A 160 5.00 2.96 4.65
N GLY A 161 5.51 1.85 4.10
CA GLY A 161 5.41 1.53 2.69
C GLY A 161 4.09 0.93 2.24
N ILE A 162 3.32 0.36 3.18
CA ILE A 162 2.03 -0.29 2.94
C ILE A 162 0.89 0.60 3.40
N THR A 163 0.99 1.14 4.60
CA THR A 163 -0.08 1.90 5.24
C THR A 163 0.43 3.21 5.80
N LYS A 164 -0.47 4.17 5.95
CA LYS A 164 -0.15 5.51 6.46
C LYS A 164 -1.01 5.80 7.67
N LEU A 165 -0.56 6.76 8.48
CA LEU A 165 -1.33 7.30 9.60
C LEU A 165 -2.80 7.57 9.25
N SER A 166 -3.09 8.17 8.08
CA SER A 166 -4.48 8.44 7.67
C SER A 166 -5.31 7.20 7.37
N ALA A 167 -4.71 6.09 6.96
CA ALA A 167 -5.43 4.83 6.82
C ALA A 167 -5.73 4.20 8.19
N LEU A 168 -4.76 4.26 9.12
CA LEU A 168 -4.96 3.81 10.50
C LEU A 168 -6.04 4.63 11.22
N GLU A 169 -6.06 5.95 11.02
CA GLU A 169 -7.12 6.84 11.51
C GLU A 169 -8.50 6.38 11.02
N LYS A 170 -8.64 6.11 9.72
CA LYS A 170 -9.89 5.59 9.14
C LYS A 170 -10.32 4.24 9.72
N VAL A 171 -9.37 3.35 10.03
CA VAL A 171 -9.68 2.06 10.69
C VAL A 171 -10.26 2.29 12.08
N ILE A 172 -9.69 3.23 12.84
CA ILE A 172 -10.18 3.60 14.18
C ILE A 172 -11.57 4.25 14.09
N GLU A 173 -11.77 5.13 13.11
CA GLU A 173 -13.07 5.77 12.84
C GLU A 173 -14.14 4.76 12.41
N GLY A 174 -13.78 3.80 11.54
CA GLY A 174 -14.65 2.70 11.15
C GLY A 174 -15.03 1.78 12.32
N ALA A 175 -14.19 1.69 13.35
CA ALA A 175 -14.50 0.99 14.60
C ALA A 175 -15.38 1.80 15.57
N GLY A 176 -15.75 3.04 15.22
CA GLY A 176 -16.62 3.91 16.01
C GLY A 176 -15.90 4.82 17.02
N PHE A 177 -14.58 4.97 16.89
CA PHE A 177 -13.76 5.80 17.78
C PHE A 177 -13.19 7.01 17.04
N ARG A 178 -12.63 7.99 17.76
CA ARG A 178 -12.07 9.20 17.15
C ARG A 178 -10.61 9.41 17.56
N VAL A 179 -9.77 9.87 16.64
CA VAL A 179 -8.38 10.22 16.95
C VAL A 179 -8.32 11.69 17.39
N VAL A 180 -7.78 11.96 18.58
CA VAL A 180 -7.96 13.26 19.26
C VAL A 180 -6.83 14.25 18.97
N LYS A 181 -5.59 13.80 18.72
CA LYS A 181 -4.45 14.60 18.22
C LYS A 181 -3.19 13.74 18.04
N LYS A 182 -2.35 14.19 17.11
CA LYS A 182 -1.06 13.63 16.68
C LYS A 182 0.06 14.09 17.62
N GLU A 183 0.71 13.16 18.31
CA GLU A 183 2.12 13.34 18.68
C GLU A 183 2.90 12.42 17.74
N ALA A 184 3.61 13.03 16.79
CA ALA A 184 4.54 12.28 15.95
C ALA A 184 5.63 11.74 16.88
N ALA A 185 5.72 10.42 17.00
CA ALA A 185 6.87 9.80 17.62
C ALA A 185 8.10 10.17 16.78
N GLU A 186 9.09 10.71 17.46
CA GLU A 186 10.39 11.12 16.94
C GLU A 186 11.03 9.96 16.16
N LYS A 187 11.58 10.25 14.96
CA LYS A 187 12.44 9.29 14.25
C LYS A 187 13.64 9.00 15.15
N GLU A 188 13.78 7.79 15.67
CA GLU A 188 15.08 7.32 16.16
C GLU A 188 16.03 7.30 14.94
N ALA A 189 17.06 8.13 15.04
CA ALA A 189 18.06 8.44 14.02
C ALA A 189 19.17 7.39 13.96
#